data_AF-A0A1D2V0Q5-F1
#
_entry.id   AF-A0A1D2V0Q5-F1
#
_cell.length_a   1.000
_cell.length_b   1.000
_cell.length_c   1.000
_cell.angle_alpha   90.00
_cell.angle_beta   90.00
_cell.angle_gamma   90.00
#
_symmetry.space_group_name_H-M   'P 1'
#
loop_
_entity.id
_entity.type
_entity.pdbx_description
1 polymer ?
#
loop_
_entity_poly.entity_id
_entity_poly.type
_entity_poly.pdbx_seq_one_letter_code
_entity_poly.pdbx_strand_id
1 'polypeptide(L)'
;MATGPRYKVPFRRRREGRTDYHQRLRLLLSKENRLVVRKSIRNVRIQLVIPNNEGDETLVSAISGELGKYGYEGSTSNTTAAYLTGLLFGNKALAEGYETGVLDIGLQSPSAGCKVYAALKGVVDSGMDIPHNPAVFPSDERISGEHVAEYLEGSNLPEVFEATKEKILSDFN
;
A
#
# COMPACT_ATOMS: atom_id res chain seq x y z
N MET A 1 -8.34 27.66 17.52
CA MET A 1 -9.80 27.81 17.43
C MET A 1 -10.13 29.04 16.60
N ALA A 2 -11.34 29.14 16.03
CA ALA A 2 -11.74 30.32 15.26
C ALA A 2 -11.81 31.54 16.19
N THR A 3 -11.15 32.63 15.81
CA THR A 3 -11.01 33.83 16.66
C THR A 3 -12.01 34.93 16.32
N GLY A 4 -12.70 34.85 15.17
CA GLY A 4 -13.73 35.82 14.77
C GLY A 4 -14.19 35.66 13.31
N PRO A 5 -15.05 36.57 12.81
CA PRO A 5 -15.64 36.46 11.47
C PRO A 5 -14.64 36.48 10.31
N ARG A 6 -13.48 37.13 10.49
CA ARG A 6 -12.40 37.20 9.48
C ARG A 6 -11.45 36.00 9.50
N TYR A 7 -11.61 35.08 10.46
CA TYR A 7 -10.70 33.95 10.60
C TYR A 7 -10.91 32.93 9.47
N LYS A 8 -9.90 32.73 8.64
CA LYS A 8 -9.93 31.72 7.57
C LYS A 8 -9.74 30.33 8.17
N VAL A 9 -10.83 29.58 8.31
CA VAL A 9 -10.79 28.20 8.79
C VAL A 9 -10.15 27.30 7.71
N PRO A 10 -9.08 26.55 8.02
CA PRO A 10 -8.54 25.57 7.09
C PRO A 10 -9.52 24.42 6.83
N PHE A 11 -9.41 23.76 5.68
CA PHE A 11 -10.24 22.61 5.35
C PHE A 11 -10.21 21.53 6.44
N ARG A 12 -11.33 20.80 6.62
CA ARG A 12 -11.49 19.79 7.69
C ARG A 12 -10.32 18.81 7.75
N ARG A 13 -9.97 18.13 6.65
CA ARG A 13 -8.86 17.16 6.63
C ARG A 13 -7.46 17.77 6.81
N ARG A 14 -7.32 19.09 6.58
CA ARG A 14 -6.08 19.82 6.87
C ARG A 14 -5.94 20.05 8.37
N ARG A 15 -7.04 20.41 9.05
CA ARG A 15 -7.10 20.52 10.52
C ARG A 15 -6.88 19.18 11.22
N GLU A 16 -7.41 18.10 10.66
CA GLU A 16 -7.18 16.73 11.16
C GLU A 16 -5.76 16.19 10.87
N GLY A 17 -4.96 16.89 10.06
CA GLY A 17 -3.63 16.42 9.69
C GLY A 17 -3.63 15.11 8.90
N ARG A 18 -4.60 14.91 8.00
CA ARG A 18 -4.78 13.65 7.25
C ARG A 18 -4.49 13.74 5.76
N THR A 19 -4.47 14.95 5.20
CA THR A 19 -4.37 15.15 3.75
C THR A 19 -3.51 16.36 3.43
N ASP A 20 -2.55 16.15 2.53
CA ASP A 20 -1.88 17.21 1.79
C ASP A 20 -2.68 17.52 0.52
N TYR A 21 -3.29 18.71 0.47
CA TYR A 21 -4.11 19.13 -0.67
C TYR A 21 -3.28 19.49 -1.91
N HIS A 22 -2.03 19.92 -1.75
CA HIS A 22 -1.16 20.22 -2.89
C HIS A 22 -0.70 18.94 -3.57
N GLN A 23 -0.28 17.94 -2.79
CA GLN A 23 0.05 16.62 -3.32
C GLN A 23 -1.19 15.97 -3.96
N ARG A 24 -2.33 15.99 -3.27
CA ARG A 24 -3.58 15.43 -3.80
C ARG A 24 -3.98 16.07 -5.13
N LEU A 25 -3.88 17.39 -5.27
CA LEU A 25 -4.18 18.06 -6.52
C LEU A 25 -3.29 17.55 -7.67
N ARG A 26 -1.99 17.40 -7.45
CA ARG A 26 -1.05 16.87 -8.45
C ARG A 26 -1.39 15.44 -8.86
N LEU A 27 -1.81 14.61 -7.91
CA LEU A 27 -2.25 13.24 -8.19
C LEU A 27 -3.53 13.22 -9.03
N LEU A 28 -4.50 14.09 -8.73
CA LEU A 28 -5.76 14.14 -9.50
C LEU A 28 -5.55 14.65 -10.94
N LEU A 29 -4.51 15.44 -11.19
CA LEU A 29 -4.20 15.93 -12.53
C LEU A 29 -3.73 14.82 -13.48
N SER A 30 -3.27 13.67 -12.99
CA SER A 30 -2.96 12.52 -13.86
C SER A 30 -4.20 11.91 -14.51
N LYS A 31 -5.39 12.14 -13.95
CA LYS A 31 -6.67 11.51 -14.34
C LYS A 31 -6.69 9.98 -14.20
N GLU A 32 -5.71 9.41 -13.52
CA GLU A 32 -5.64 7.99 -13.22
C GLU A 32 -6.22 7.69 -11.83
N ASN A 33 -6.52 6.41 -11.62
CA ASN A 33 -6.96 5.91 -10.32
C ASN A 33 -5.83 6.03 -9.30
N ARG A 34 -6.16 6.44 -8.08
CA ARG A 34 -5.15 6.59 -7.02
C ARG A 34 -4.98 5.29 -6.28
N LEU A 35 -3.76 4.78 -6.28
CA LEU A 35 -3.31 3.66 -5.47
C LEU A 35 -2.94 4.17 -4.08
N VAL A 36 -3.91 4.18 -3.18
CA VAL A 36 -3.78 4.72 -1.82
C VAL A 36 -3.16 3.66 -0.91
N VAL A 37 -1.88 3.83 -0.58
CA VAL A 37 -1.17 2.95 0.37
C VAL A 37 -1.06 3.65 1.72
N ARG A 38 -1.53 3.00 2.79
CA ARG A 38 -1.45 3.53 4.16
C ARG A 38 -0.92 2.47 5.10
N LYS A 39 -0.04 2.91 6.02
CA LYS A 39 0.52 2.07 7.07
C LYS A 39 -0.04 2.51 8.43
N SER A 40 -0.38 1.54 9.24
CA SER A 40 -0.59 1.69 10.67
C SER A 40 0.51 0.96 11.42
N ILE A 41 0.44 0.95 12.75
CA ILE A 41 1.39 0.20 13.59
C ILE A 41 1.23 -1.31 13.37
N ARG A 42 0.00 -1.79 13.18
CA ARG A 42 -0.33 -3.22 13.10
C ARG A 42 -0.63 -3.73 11.70
N ASN A 43 -1.05 -2.86 10.79
CA ASN A 43 -1.53 -3.27 9.47
C ASN A 43 -1.08 -2.33 8.35
N VAL A 44 -1.03 -2.87 7.14
CA VAL A 44 -0.90 -2.13 5.87
C VAL A 44 -2.23 -2.24 5.13
N ARG A 45 -2.67 -1.14 4.52
CA ARG A 45 -3.89 -1.07 3.71
C ARG A 45 -3.55 -0.49 2.35
N ILE A 46 -4.11 -1.09 1.31
CA ILE A 46 -4.00 -0.65 -0.08
C ILE A 46 -5.40 -0.54 -0.65
N GLN A 47 -5.67 0.55 -1.37
CA GLN A 47 -6.98 0.82 -1.97
C GLN A 47 -6.81 1.43 -3.36
N LEU A 48 -7.66 1.05 -4.30
CA LEU A 48 -7.83 1.74 -5.57
C LEU A 48 -8.97 2.73 -5.43
N VAL A 49 -8.69 4.03 -5.64
CA VAL A 49 -9.63 5.09 -5.32
C VAL A 49 -9.86 6.01 -6.52
N ILE A 50 -11.13 6.21 -6.86
CA ILE A 50 -11.59 7.14 -7.90
C ILE A 50 -12.16 8.41 -7.25
N PRO A 51 -11.84 9.61 -7.78
CA PRO A 51 -12.50 10.83 -7.35
C PRO A 51 -13.92 10.94 -7.94
N ASN A 52 -14.94 11.11 -7.10
CA ASN A 52 -16.28 11.53 -7.51
C ASN A 52 -16.62 12.89 -6.87
N ASN A 53 -17.63 13.60 -7.39
CA ASN A 53 -18.06 14.92 -6.95
C ASN A 53 -18.57 14.91 -5.50
N GLU A 54 -19.24 13.84 -5.09
CA GLU A 54 -19.76 13.69 -3.71
C GLU A 54 -18.69 13.19 -2.72
N GLY A 55 -17.68 12.49 -3.21
CA GLY A 55 -16.63 11.88 -2.40
C GLY A 55 -15.75 10.94 -3.22
N ASP A 56 -14.70 10.44 -2.60
CA ASP A 56 -13.88 9.39 -3.23
C ASP A 56 -14.59 8.04 -3.14
N GLU A 57 -14.61 7.28 -4.23
CA GLU A 57 -15.11 5.91 -4.28
C GLU A 57 -13.95 4.91 -4.25
N THR A 58 -14.08 3.85 -3.46
CA THR A 58 -13.09 2.77 -3.41
C THR A 58 -13.57 1.63 -4.27
N LEU A 59 -12.80 1.27 -5.30
CA LEU A 59 -13.10 0.15 -6.18
C LEU A 59 -12.64 -1.15 -5.54
N VAL A 60 -11.33 -1.26 -5.33
CA VAL A 60 -10.66 -2.44 -4.81
C VAL A 60 -9.99 -2.08 -3.50
N SER A 61 -9.95 -3.04 -2.56
CA SER A 61 -9.13 -2.88 -1.36
C SER A 61 -8.55 -4.19 -0.86
N ALA A 62 -7.39 -4.08 -0.20
CA ALA A 62 -6.79 -5.17 0.55
C ALA A 62 -6.19 -4.64 1.85
N ILE A 63 -6.30 -5.44 2.90
CA ILE A 63 -5.67 -5.17 4.20
C ILE A 63 -4.78 -6.37 4.56
N SER A 64 -3.63 -6.10 5.14
CA SER A 64 -2.67 -7.14 5.57
C SER A 64 -3.23 -8.19 6.54
N GLY A 65 -4.32 -7.89 7.24
CA GLY A 65 -5.03 -8.86 8.07
C GLY A 65 -5.72 -9.98 7.27
N GLU A 66 -5.97 -9.78 5.98
CA GLU A 66 -6.50 -10.81 5.09
C GLU A 66 -5.47 -11.89 4.76
N LEU A 67 -4.17 -11.61 4.93
CA LEU A 67 -3.09 -12.56 4.68
C LEU A 67 -3.20 -13.81 5.55
N GLY A 68 -3.86 -13.73 6.71
CA GLY A 68 -4.14 -14.89 7.55
C GLY A 68 -4.95 -15.97 6.82
N LYS A 69 -5.78 -15.61 5.84
CA LYS A 69 -6.51 -16.58 4.99
C LYS A 69 -5.58 -17.44 4.13
N TYR A 70 -4.42 -16.88 3.77
CA TYR A 70 -3.39 -17.56 2.97
C TYR A 70 -2.34 -18.25 3.86
N GLY A 71 -2.56 -18.33 5.17
CA GLY A 71 -1.65 -18.99 6.12
C GLY A 71 -0.44 -18.15 6.52
N TYR A 72 -0.51 -16.82 6.40
CA TYR A 72 0.54 -15.95 6.89
C TYR A 72 0.44 -15.77 8.41
N GLU A 73 1.43 -16.31 9.13
CA GLU A 73 1.50 -16.26 10.59
C GLU A 73 2.43 -15.15 11.13
N GLY A 74 3.11 -14.43 10.23
CA GLY A 74 4.01 -13.34 10.59
C GLY A 74 3.30 -12.06 11.02
N SER A 75 4.08 -11.05 11.40
CA SER A 75 3.54 -9.72 11.70
C SER A 75 2.92 -9.08 10.45
N THR A 76 1.69 -8.59 10.57
CA THR A 76 0.94 -7.93 9.49
C THR A 76 1.40 -6.49 9.20
N SER A 77 2.46 -6.02 9.88
CA SER A 77 2.99 -4.67 9.71
C SER A 77 4.45 -4.60 9.27
N ASN A 78 5.09 -5.72 8.98
CA ASN A 78 6.47 -5.75 8.48
C ASN A 78 6.53 -5.45 6.95
N THR A 79 7.74 -5.48 6.38
CA THR A 79 7.96 -5.28 4.94
C THR A 79 7.39 -6.42 4.11
N THR A 80 7.58 -7.66 4.58
CA THR A 80 7.08 -8.90 3.98
C THR A 80 5.55 -8.87 3.80
N ALA A 81 4.81 -8.57 4.87
CA ALA A 81 3.36 -8.41 4.82
C ALA A 81 2.93 -7.25 3.93
N ALA A 82 3.69 -6.14 3.89
CA ALA A 82 3.38 -5.03 3.00
C ALA A 82 3.46 -5.47 1.53
N TYR A 83 4.51 -6.20 1.13
CA TYR A 83 4.67 -6.77 -0.20
C TYR A 83 3.55 -7.75 -0.54
N LEU A 84 3.28 -8.73 0.33
CA LEU A 84 2.23 -9.72 0.10
C LEU A 84 0.84 -9.07 -0.01
N THR A 85 0.58 -8.02 0.78
CA THR A 85 -0.66 -7.24 0.66
C THR A 85 -0.74 -6.53 -0.69
N GLY A 86 0.39 -6.04 -1.20
CA GLY A 86 0.51 -5.47 -2.54
C GLY A 86 0.20 -6.46 -3.64
N LEU A 87 0.79 -7.66 -3.55
CA LEU A 87 0.56 -8.74 -4.51
C LEU A 87 -0.92 -9.18 -4.51
N LEU A 88 -1.49 -9.39 -3.33
CA LEU A 88 -2.91 -9.72 -3.16
C LEU A 88 -3.82 -8.64 -3.75
N PHE A 89 -3.51 -7.37 -3.47
CA PHE A 89 -4.27 -6.25 -4.00
C PHE A 89 -4.19 -6.19 -5.53
N GLY A 90 -2.99 -6.35 -6.08
CA GLY A 90 -2.76 -6.24 -7.52
C GLY A 90 -3.50 -7.31 -8.30
N ASN A 91 -3.45 -8.57 -7.83
CA ASN A 91 -4.23 -9.65 -8.45
C ASN A 91 -5.74 -9.41 -8.37
N LYS A 92 -6.26 -8.89 -7.24
CA LYS A 92 -7.67 -8.48 -7.13
C LYS A 92 -8.02 -7.36 -8.11
N ALA A 93 -7.16 -6.37 -8.25
CA ALA A 93 -7.39 -5.25 -9.15
C ALA A 93 -7.41 -5.69 -10.62
N LEU A 94 -6.49 -6.56 -11.01
CA LEU A 94 -6.46 -7.17 -12.34
C LEU A 94 -7.69 -8.04 -12.61
N ALA A 95 -8.15 -8.82 -11.62
CA ALA A 95 -9.38 -9.59 -11.74
C ALA A 95 -10.63 -8.72 -11.95
N GLU A 96 -10.65 -7.50 -11.40
CA GLU A 96 -11.70 -6.50 -11.65
C GLU A 96 -11.48 -5.66 -12.92
N GLY A 97 -10.38 -5.89 -13.66
CA GLY A 97 -10.07 -5.21 -14.92
C GLY A 97 -9.36 -3.85 -14.75
N TYR A 98 -8.74 -3.59 -13.60
CA TYR A 98 -7.95 -2.38 -13.37
C TYR A 98 -6.46 -2.68 -13.50
N GLU A 99 -5.84 -2.08 -14.52
CA GLU A 99 -4.42 -2.33 -14.85
C GLU A 99 -3.49 -1.21 -14.40
N THR A 100 -4.00 0.03 -14.30
CA THR A 100 -3.17 1.23 -14.08
C THR A 100 -3.52 1.99 -12.81
N GLY A 101 -2.60 2.85 -12.38
CA GLY A 101 -2.85 3.80 -11.30
C GLY A 101 -1.61 4.57 -10.86
N VAL A 102 -1.81 5.57 -9.99
CA VAL A 102 -0.72 6.39 -9.43
C VAL A 102 -0.63 6.22 -7.92
N LEU A 103 0.59 5.98 -7.43
CA LEU A 103 0.86 5.84 -6.00
C LEU A 103 0.52 7.12 -5.21
N ASP A 104 -0.36 6.98 -4.23
CA ASP A 104 -0.69 7.99 -3.23
C ASP A 104 -0.25 7.48 -1.85
N ILE A 105 0.83 8.05 -1.31
CA ILE A 105 1.37 7.72 0.04
C ILE A 105 0.83 8.67 1.13
N GLY A 106 0.07 9.69 0.74
CA GLY A 106 -0.40 10.76 1.62
C GLY A 106 0.76 11.46 2.35
N LEU A 107 0.63 11.59 3.67
CA LEU A 107 1.59 12.32 4.52
C LEU A 107 2.83 11.51 4.92
N GLN A 108 3.07 10.36 4.28
CA GLN A 108 4.21 9.51 4.60
C GLN A 108 5.47 10.01 3.89
N SER A 109 6.61 9.89 4.56
CA SER A 109 7.90 10.27 3.96
C SER A 109 8.32 9.25 2.88
N PRO A 110 8.74 9.71 1.68
CA PRO A 110 9.14 8.85 0.56
C PRO A 110 10.57 8.31 0.73
N SER A 111 10.85 7.61 1.83
CA SER A 111 12.17 7.01 2.09
C SER A 111 12.35 5.70 1.31
N ALA A 112 13.51 5.51 0.67
CA ALA A 112 13.85 4.27 -0.03
C ALA A 112 13.76 3.06 0.93
N GLY A 113 13.29 1.92 0.42
CA GLY A 113 13.14 0.69 1.20
C GLY A 113 12.04 0.71 2.27
N CYS A 114 11.20 1.74 2.30
CA CYS A 114 10.08 1.80 3.24
C CYS A 114 8.96 0.81 2.88
N LYS A 115 8.11 0.49 3.87
CA LYS A 115 6.99 -0.45 3.70
C LYS A 115 6.01 -0.08 2.59
N VAL A 116 5.89 1.21 2.28
CA VAL A 116 5.02 1.69 1.22
C VAL A 116 5.53 1.26 -0.14
N TYR A 117 6.85 1.31 -0.33
CA TYR A 117 7.49 0.85 -1.55
C TYR A 117 7.57 -0.68 -1.62
N ALA A 118 7.62 -1.38 -0.49
CA ALA A 118 7.41 -2.83 -0.46
C ALA A 118 6.01 -3.21 -0.99
N ALA A 119 4.97 -2.50 -0.52
CA ALA A 119 3.61 -2.67 -1.03
C ALA A 119 3.49 -2.33 -2.51
N LEU A 120 4.08 -1.22 -2.96
CA LEU A 120 4.13 -0.87 -4.38
C LEU A 120 4.81 -1.96 -5.21
N LYS A 121 5.94 -2.51 -4.73
CA LYS A 121 6.66 -3.58 -5.42
C LYS A 121 5.80 -4.81 -5.60
N GLY A 122 5.04 -5.21 -4.57
CA GLY A 122 4.06 -6.31 -4.70
C GLY A 122 2.96 -6.03 -5.72
N VAL A 123 2.47 -4.78 -5.79
CA VAL A 123 1.47 -4.38 -6.81
C VAL A 123 2.07 -4.45 -8.22
N VAL A 124 3.28 -3.94 -8.43
CA VAL A 124 3.95 -4.00 -9.74
C VAL A 124 4.23 -5.44 -10.15
N ASP A 125 4.68 -6.29 -9.22
CA ASP A 125 4.98 -7.70 -9.49
C ASP A 125 3.72 -8.54 -9.82
N SER A 126 2.53 -8.08 -9.44
CA SER A 126 1.27 -8.69 -9.89
C SER A 126 0.98 -8.48 -11.38
N GLY A 127 1.64 -7.49 -12.02
CA GLY A 127 1.43 -7.12 -13.41
C GLY A 127 0.71 -5.77 -13.63
N MET A 128 0.34 -5.05 -12.57
CA MET A 128 -0.21 -3.70 -12.71
C MET A 128 0.86 -2.69 -13.19
N ASP A 129 0.48 -1.80 -14.10
CA ASP A 129 1.32 -0.71 -14.60
C ASP A 129 1.16 0.54 -13.73
N ILE A 130 2.08 0.70 -12.78
CA ILE A 130 2.15 1.85 -11.88
C ILE A 130 3.45 2.61 -12.16
N PRO A 131 3.42 3.93 -12.47
CA PRO A 131 4.63 4.70 -12.65
C PRO A 131 5.52 4.70 -11.39
N HIS A 132 6.74 4.19 -11.50
CA HIS A 132 7.66 4.03 -10.37
C HIS A 132 9.14 4.15 -10.75
N ASN A 133 10.00 4.30 -9.74
CA ASN A 133 11.45 4.22 -9.90
C ASN A 133 11.97 2.97 -9.16
N PRO A 134 12.56 1.97 -9.84
CA PRO A 134 13.04 0.74 -9.21
C PRO A 134 14.04 0.96 -8.07
N ALA A 135 14.81 2.05 -8.08
CA ALA A 135 15.81 2.35 -7.05
C ALA A 135 15.21 2.65 -5.66
N VAL A 136 13.89 2.89 -5.56
CA VAL A 136 13.23 3.15 -4.28
C VAL A 136 12.80 1.88 -3.55
N PHE A 137 12.81 0.74 -4.24
CA PHE A 137 12.35 -0.52 -3.69
C PHE A 137 13.28 -1.04 -2.59
N PRO A 138 12.73 -1.72 -1.57
CA PRO A 138 13.56 -2.50 -0.65
C PRO A 138 14.27 -3.63 -1.39
N SER A 139 15.39 -4.12 -0.85
CA SER A 139 16.05 -5.33 -1.35
C SER A 139 15.15 -6.56 -1.23
N ASP A 140 15.37 -7.54 -2.09
CA ASP A 140 14.61 -8.79 -2.08
C ASP A 140 14.77 -9.54 -0.74
N GLU A 141 15.98 -9.56 -0.16
CA GLU A 141 16.26 -10.10 1.19
C GLU A 141 15.40 -9.44 2.29
N ARG A 142 15.10 -8.15 2.13
CA ARG A 142 14.25 -7.40 3.06
C ARG A 142 12.76 -7.70 2.85
N ILE A 143 12.37 -8.04 1.63
CA ILE A 143 11.01 -8.42 1.25
C ILE A 143 10.73 -9.85 1.72
N SER A 144 11.61 -10.81 1.41
CA SER A 144 11.52 -12.21 1.84
C SER A 144 11.50 -12.34 3.36
N GLY A 145 12.12 -11.38 4.06
CA GLY A 145 12.14 -11.34 5.52
C GLY A 145 13.38 -11.98 6.12
N GLU A 146 14.42 -12.23 5.31
CA GLU A 146 15.72 -12.74 5.78
C GLU A 146 16.32 -11.87 6.88
N HIS A 147 16.25 -10.55 6.74
CA HIS A 147 16.71 -9.63 7.80
C HIS A 147 15.99 -9.81 9.15
N VAL A 148 14.73 -10.27 9.12
CA VAL A 148 13.96 -10.57 10.34
C VAL A 148 14.37 -11.93 10.88
N ALA A 149 14.58 -12.90 10.00
CA ALA A 149 15.03 -14.24 10.36
C ALA A 149 16.42 -14.24 11.00
N GLU A 150 17.34 -13.45 10.47
CA GLU A 150 18.65 -13.20 11.04
C GLU A 150 18.53 -12.54 12.42
N TYR A 151 17.67 -11.51 12.55
CA TYR A 151 17.47 -10.82 13.83
C TYR A 151 16.83 -11.69 14.91
N LEU A 152 15.93 -12.61 14.53
CA LEU A 152 15.16 -13.45 15.45
C LEU A 152 15.75 -14.86 15.63
N GLU A 153 16.94 -15.16 15.10
CA GLU A 153 17.65 -16.45 15.17
C GLU A 153 16.71 -17.67 15.24
N GLY A 154 16.13 -18.06 14.09
CA GLY A 154 15.25 -19.22 13.98
C GLY A 154 13.81 -18.92 13.55
N SER A 155 13.55 -17.75 12.95
CA SER A 155 12.26 -17.48 12.34
C SER A 155 12.19 -18.06 10.91
N ASN A 156 11.18 -18.88 10.64
CA ASN A 156 10.89 -19.43 9.31
C ASN A 156 10.14 -18.43 8.40
N LEU A 157 10.33 -17.11 8.61
CA LEU A 157 9.60 -16.09 7.88
C LEU A 157 9.80 -16.16 6.35
N PRO A 158 11.02 -16.44 5.81
CA PRO A 158 11.21 -16.59 4.37
C PRO A 158 10.43 -17.76 3.78
N GLU A 159 10.35 -18.89 4.49
CA GLU A 159 9.58 -20.07 4.07
C GLU A 159 8.07 -19.75 4.07
N VAL A 160 7.59 -19.11 5.12
CA VAL A 160 6.19 -18.67 5.24
C VAL A 160 5.84 -17.65 4.15
N PHE A 161 6.78 -16.76 3.80
CA PHE A 161 6.62 -15.78 2.73
C PHE A 161 6.37 -16.44 1.38
N GLU A 162 7.24 -17.36 0.96
CA GLU A 162 7.09 -18.06 -0.32
C GLU A 162 5.80 -18.90 -0.34
N ALA A 163 5.51 -19.66 0.72
CA ALA A 163 4.28 -20.45 0.80
C ALA A 163 3.01 -19.57 0.73
N THR A 164 3.03 -18.38 1.32
CA THR A 164 1.91 -17.43 1.24
C THR A 164 1.80 -16.84 -0.16
N LYS A 165 2.93 -16.48 -0.78
CA LYS A 165 3.00 -15.91 -2.12
C LYS A 165 2.44 -16.89 -3.16
N GLU A 166 2.83 -18.16 -3.10
CA GLU A 166 2.32 -19.21 -3.98
C GLU A 166 0.81 -19.39 -3.83
N LYS A 167 0.30 -19.43 -2.59
CA LYS A 167 -1.14 -19.52 -2.34
C LYS A 167 -1.91 -18.33 -2.89
N ILE A 168 -1.39 -17.12 -2.74
CA ILE A 168 -2.00 -15.92 -3.32
C ILE A 168 -2.06 -16.06 -4.85
N LEU A 169 -0.96 -16.44 -5.50
CA LEU A 169 -0.94 -16.60 -6.95
C LEU A 169 -1.88 -17.71 -7.44
N SER A 170 -2.00 -18.81 -6.68
CA SER A 170 -2.90 -19.92 -7.03
C SER A 170 -4.38 -19.57 -6.95
N ASP A 171 -4.75 -18.54 -6.18
CA ASP A 171 -6.16 -18.11 -6.01
C ASP A 171 -6.66 -17.27 -7.20
N PHE A 172 -5.75 -16.73 -8.01
CA PHE A 172 -6.06 -15.86 -9.16
C PHE A 172 -5.60 -16.43 -10.52
N ASN A 173 -5.05 -17.65 -10.55
CA ASN A 173 -4.75 -18.43 -11.77
C ASN A 173 -5.90 -19.38 -12.07
#